data_AF-A0A1M4DVH3-F1
#
_entry.id   AF-A0A1M4DVH3-F1
#
_cell.length_a   1.000
_cell.length_b   1.000
_cell.length_c   1.000
_cell.angle_alpha   90.00
_cell.angle_beta   90.00
_cell.angle_gamma   90.00
#
_symmetry.space_group_name_H-M   'P 1'
#
loop_
_entity.id
_entity.type
_entity.pdbx_description
1 polymer ?
#
loop_
_entity_poly.entity_id
_entity_poly.type
_entity_poly.pdbx_seq_one_letter_code
_entity_poly.pdbx_strand_id
1 'polypeptide(L)'
;MTNRPRLGRDRWHPWSDLKPIIPIQDAITKITADSIVASEFSAYAQRIITGLELEDEDGNDVSPIKSAIDRLILLEDPDVKWGQFEASDLRNYVYLVDMLVMHLASIARVPPHYFLAQSGSSNSGESYQTKESGLGFKIAERKLHMGEGWESVIRMAFKVKKDARAEEMSAETIWGNHEYASEGQRIDALVKLNQGLGVPQRQLWEDAGYSPQQIARFEEMQEAEFQRKLEQQKAMVAAMPQPVGLPGGKPGDAAKPQRGNSGNDNKKIAA
;
A
#
# COMPACT_ATOMS: atom_id res chain seq x y z
N MET A 1 -6.89 -11.81 -30.84
CA MET A 1 -7.88 -12.51 -30.00
C MET A 1 -7.69 -12.00 -28.58
N THR A 2 -8.62 -11.18 -28.08
CA THR A 2 -8.52 -10.49 -26.79
C THR A 2 -8.67 -11.48 -25.63
N ASN A 3 -7.71 -11.47 -24.72
CA ASN A 3 -7.69 -12.28 -23.50
C ASN A 3 -8.96 -11.99 -22.68
N ARG A 4 -9.86 -12.98 -22.57
CA ARG A 4 -11.06 -12.94 -21.73
C ARG A 4 -11.00 -14.10 -20.74
N PRO A 5 -10.15 -14.04 -19.70
CA PRO A 5 -9.87 -15.20 -18.86
C PRO A 5 -11.01 -15.56 -17.89
N ARG A 6 -12.13 -14.82 -17.88
CA ARG A 6 -13.30 -15.12 -17.02
C ARG A 6 -14.68 -14.98 -17.67
N LEU A 7 -14.78 -14.84 -19.01
CA LEU A 7 -16.11 -14.80 -19.65
C LEU A 7 -16.70 -16.21 -19.79
N GLY A 8 -17.35 -16.68 -18.73
CA GLY A 8 -18.28 -17.80 -18.79
C GLY A 8 -19.57 -17.35 -19.46
N ARG A 9 -19.82 -17.88 -20.67
CA ARG A 9 -20.91 -17.53 -21.59
C ARG A 9 -22.34 -17.67 -21.04
N ASP A 10 -22.55 -18.29 -19.87
CA ASP A 10 -23.90 -18.54 -19.32
C ASP A 10 -24.12 -18.25 -17.82
N ARG A 11 -23.11 -17.79 -17.05
CA ARG A 11 -23.27 -17.60 -15.58
C ARG A 11 -22.67 -16.34 -14.97
N TRP A 12 -21.91 -15.54 -15.72
CA TRP A 12 -21.07 -14.49 -15.12
C TRP A 12 -21.05 -13.21 -15.97
N HIS A 13 -21.98 -12.29 -15.67
CA HIS A 13 -21.88 -10.90 -16.15
C HIS A 13 -20.69 -10.23 -15.46
N PRO A 14 -19.89 -9.40 -16.14
CA PRO A 14 -18.87 -8.60 -15.47
C PRO A 14 -19.57 -7.68 -14.45
N TRP A 15 -19.09 -7.70 -13.21
CA TRP A 15 -19.60 -6.83 -12.15
C TRP A 15 -18.49 -5.91 -11.66
N SER A 16 -18.90 -4.70 -11.26
CA SER A 16 -17.99 -3.72 -10.66
C SER A 16 -17.43 -4.27 -9.35
N ASP A 17 -16.18 -3.94 -9.06
CA ASP A 17 -15.52 -4.18 -7.76
C ASP A 17 -16.27 -3.50 -6.60
N LEU A 18 -17.11 -2.50 -6.89
CA LEU A 18 -17.98 -1.85 -5.92
C LEU A 18 -19.23 -2.66 -5.56
N LYS A 19 -19.67 -3.59 -6.43
CA LYS A 19 -20.90 -4.37 -6.22
C LYS A 19 -20.98 -5.06 -4.84
N PRO A 20 -19.94 -5.73 -4.32
CA PRO A 20 -19.99 -6.33 -2.98
C PRO A 20 -20.02 -5.30 -1.85
N ILE A 21 -19.63 -4.04 -2.11
CA ILE A 21 -19.51 -2.98 -1.10
C ILE A 21 -20.79 -2.13 -1.00
N ILE A 22 -21.55 -2.00 -2.09
CA ILE A 22 -22.78 -1.19 -2.15
C ILE A 22 -23.73 -1.45 -0.97
N PRO A 23 -24.08 -2.70 -0.60
CA PRO A 23 -25.00 -2.94 0.52
C PRO A 23 -24.50 -2.40 1.86
N ILE A 24 -23.19 -2.42 2.08
CA ILE A 24 -22.58 -1.91 3.31
C ILE A 24 -22.56 -0.39 3.29
N GLN A 25 -22.27 0.21 2.13
CA GLN A 25 -22.32 1.66 1.95
C GLN A 25 -23.74 2.21 2.13
N ASP A 26 -24.76 1.50 1.63
CA ASP A 26 -26.17 1.84 1.84
C ASP A 26 -26.55 1.75 3.32
N ALA A 27 -26.09 0.69 4.02
CA ALA A 27 -26.31 0.54 5.46
C ALA A 27 -25.66 1.68 6.26
N ILE A 28 -24.41 2.04 5.96
CA ILE A 28 -23.71 3.17 6.59
C ILE A 28 -24.50 4.46 6.33
N THR A 29 -24.91 4.72 5.10
CA THR A 29 -25.65 5.93 4.73
C THR A 29 -26.97 6.02 5.49
N LYS A 30 -27.71 4.92 5.58
CA LYS A 30 -28.98 4.84 6.30
C LYS A 30 -28.79 5.08 7.80
N ILE A 31 -27.81 4.42 8.43
CA ILE A 31 -27.57 4.52 9.87
C ILE A 31 -27.09 5.93 10.24
N THR A 32 -26.24 6.53 9.42
CA THR A 32 -25.81 7.92 9.63
C THR A 32 -27.00 8.87 9.51
N ALA A 33 -27.87 8.70 8.50
CA ALA A 33 -29.08 9.52 8.37
C ALA A 33 -30.01 9.37 9.60
N ASP A 34 -30.27 8.15 10.04
CA ASP A 34 -31.07 7.88 11.24
C ASP A 34 -30.44 8.50 12.49
N SER A 35 -29.11 8.47 12.61
CA SER A 35 -28.40 9.06 13.76
C SER A 35 -28.57 10.58 13.81
N ILE A 36 -28.58 11.24 12.65
CA ILE A 36 -28.81 12.69 12.55
C ILE A 36 -30.25 13.01 12.94
N VAL A 37 -31.23 12.27 12.40
CA VAL A 37 -32.64 12.43 12.77
C VAL A 37 -32.86 12.15 14.25
N ALA A 38 -32.30 11.07 14.79
CA ALA A 38 -32.37 10.74 16.21
C ALA A 38 -31.70 11.82 17.08
N SER A 39 -30.64 12.48 16.60
CA SER A 39 -30.01 13.60 17.29
C SER A 39 -30.95 14.79 17.45
N GLU A 40 -31.84 15.04 16.47
CA GLU A 40 -32.83 16.11 16.57
C GLU A 40 -33.86 15.80 17.66
N PHE A 41 -34.36 14.57 17.74
CA PHE A 41 -35.35 14.17 18.75
C PHE A 41 -34.75 13.95 20.15
N SER A 42 -33.49 13.50 20.23
CA SER A 42 -32.79 13.27 21.51
C SER A 42 -32.53 14.56 22.29
N ALA A 43 -32.49 15.72 21.61
CA ALA A 43 -32.39 17.02 22.28
C ALA A 43 -33.60 17.33 23.20
N TYR A 44 -34.74 16.64 22.98
CA TYR A 44 -35.97 16.86 23.73
C TYR A 44 -36.17 15.76 24.77
N ALA A 45 -35.75 16.02 26.02
CA ALA A 45 -36.03 15.13 27.13
C ALA A 45 -37.55 15.04 27.36
N GLN A 46 -38.13 13.88 27.08
CA GLN A 46 -39.54 13.62 27.35
C GLN A 46 -39.76 13.53 28.86
N ARG A 47 -40.74 14.28 29.36
CA ARG A 47 -41.18 14.25 30.76
C ARG A 47 -42.54 13.57 30.79
N ILE A 48 -42.67 12.54 31.62
CA ILE A 48 -43.96 11.91 31.90
C ILE A 48 -44.39 12.31 33.30
N ILE A 49 -45.68 12.55 33.39
CA ILE A 49 -46.38 12.85 34.61
C ILE A 49 -47.33 11.69 34.86
N THR A 50 -47.14 11.03 35.99
CA THR A 50 -47.95 9.88 36.41
C THR A 50 -48.82 10.31 37.59
N GLY A 51 -50.12 10.01 37.56
CA GLY A 51 -51.08 10.34 38.62
C GLY A 51 -52.07 11.46 38.29
N LEU A 52 -52.31 11.74 37.01
CA LEU A 52 -53.31 12.72 36.56
C LEU A 52 -54.54 11.98 36.00
N GLU A 53 -55.62 11.96 36.76
CA GLU A 53 -56.96 11.63 36.28
C GLU A 53 -57.64 12.96 35.95
N LEU A 54 -57.92 13.22 34.67
CA LEU A 54 -58.70 14.40 34.24
C LEU A 54 -60.06 13.91 33.77
N GLU A 55 -61.09 14.25 34.52
CA GLU A 55 -62.49 14.05 34.15
C GLU A 55 -63.00 15.30 33.40
N ASP A 56 -63.71 15.11 32.29
CA ASP A 56 -64.45 16.18 31.61
C ASP A 56 -65.71 16.58 32.41
N GLU A 57 -66.35 17.71 32.11
CA GLU A 57 -67.62 18.14 32.75
C GLU A 57 -68.76 17.09 32.62
N ASP A 58 -68.62 16.13 31.70
CA ASP A 58 -69.55 15.01 31.46
C ASP A 58 -69.09 13.67 32.09
N GLY A 59 -68.03 13.65 32.92
CA GLY A 59 -67.62 12.48 33.70
C GLY A 59 -67.07 11.30 32.88
N ASN A 60 -66.54 11.56 31.68
CA ASN A 60 -65.86 10.55 30.87
C ASN A 60 -64.34 10.67 30.99
N ASP A 61 -63.65 9.54 31.15
CA ASP A 61 -62.19 9.45 31.14
C ASP A 61 -61.62 9.90 29.80
N VAL A 62 -61.09 11.12 29.74
CA VAL A 62 -60.36 11.60 28.57
C VAL A 62 -58.88 11.36 28.84
N SER A 63 -58.25 10.43 28.11
CA SER A 63 -56.81 10.23 28.22
C SER A 63 -56.07 11.54 27.84
N PRO A 64 -55.44 12.26 28.78
CA PRO A 64 -55.16 13.67 28.56
C PRO A 64 -53.68 13.91 28.28
N ILE A 65 -52.98 13.04 27.55
CA ILE A 65 -51.55 13.31 27.27
C ILE A 65 -51.22 12.95 25.82
N LYS A 66 -51.45 13.91 24.91
CA LYS A 66 -50.61 14.03 23.72
C LYS A 66 -49.31 14.68 24.19
N SER A 67 -48.21 13.93 24.29
CA SER A 67 -46.90 14.50 24.57
C SER A 67 -46.48 15.38 23.38
N ALA A 68 -46.88 16.65 23.45
CA ALA A 68 -46.48 17.66 22.50
C ALA A 68 -45.17 18.30 22.98
N ILE A 69 -44.23 18.46 22.04
CA ILE A 69 -42.86 18.96 22.23
C ILE A 69 -42.80 20.36 22.90
N ASP A 70 -43.92 21.08 22.96
CA ASP A 70 -43.96 22.52 23.27
C ASP A 70 -45.03 22.90 24.32
N ARG A 71 -45.37 22.01 25.27
CA ARG A 71 -46.35 22.33 26.33
C ARG A 71 -45.76 22.17 27.73
N LEU A 72 -45.75 23.28 28.47
CA LEU A 72 -45.57 23.29 29.92
C LEU A 72 -46.78 22.61 30.56
N ILE A 73 -46.57 21.49 31.24
CA ILE A 73 -47.63 20.83 31.99
C ILE A 73 -47.61 21.42 33.40
N LEU A 74 -48.56 22.32 33.67
CA LEU A 74 -48.87 22.75 35.03
C LEU A 74 -49.77 21.69 35.66
N LEU A 75 -49.41 21.23 36.84
CA LEU A 75 -50.25 20.39 37.68
C LEU A 75 -50.63 21.13 38.94
N GLU A 76 -51.89 20.97 39.35
CA GLU A 76 -52.44 21.59 40.55
C GLU A 76 -52.28 20.71 41.81
N ASP A 77 -51.94 19.42 41.65
CA ASP A 77 -51.86 18.45 42.74
C ASP A 77 -50.42 18.25 43.29
N PRO A 78 -50.18 18.37 44.60
CA PRO A 78 -48.84 18.31 45.21
C PRO A 78 -48.24 16.89 45.33
N ASP A 79 -49.01 15.82 45.11
CA ASP A 79 -48.56 14.42 45.24
C ASP A 79 -47.97 13.80 43.96
N VAL A 80 -47.81 14.60 42.89
CA VAL A 80 -47.42 14.08 41.58
C VAL A 80 -45.91 13.88 41.47
N LYS A 81 -45.52 12.63 41.20
CA LYS A 81 -44.13 12.22 41.01
C LYS A 81 -43.65 12.52 39.59
N TRP A 82 -42.53 13.22 39.50
CA TRP A 82 -41.87 13.54 38.24
C TRP A 82 -40.92 12.41 37.84
N GLY A 83 -41.15 11.83 36.67
CA GLY A 83 -40.21 10.94 36.00
C GLY A 83 -39.63 11.61 34.76
N GLN A 84 -38.30 11.67 34.65
CA GLN A 84 -37.63 12.06 33.41
C GLN A 84 -37.03 10.81 32.76
N PHE A 85 -37.25 10.61 31.47
CA PHE A 85 -36.52 9.58 30.73
C PHE A 85 -35.05 9.99 30.56
N GLU A 86 -34.15 9.01 30.67
CA GLU A 86 -32.75 9.22 30.33
C GLU A 86 -32.63 9.68 28.87
N ALA A 87 -31.75 10.66 28.61
CA ALA A 87 -31.52 11.13 27.26
C ALA A 87 -31.05 9.99 26.37
N SER A 88 -31.49 9.97 25.10
CA SER A 88 -31.13 8.90 24.18
C SER A 88 -29.62 8.93 23.89
N ASP A 89 -28.91 7.84 24.19
CA ASP A 89 -27.47 7.72 23.91
C ASP A 89 -27.22 7.40 22.43
N LEU A 90 -26.56 8.32 21.72
CA LEU A 90 -26.21 8.16 20.30
C LEU A 90 -24.95 7.31 20.08
N ARG A 91 -24.23 6.91 21.13
CA ARG A 91 -22.99 6.12 21.01
C ARG A 91 -23.20 4.79 20.29
N ASN A 92 -24.36 4.17 20.44
CA ASN A 92 -24.70 2.92 19.77
C ASN A 92 -24.66 3.04 18.24
N TYR A 93 -25.04 4.21 17.69
CA TYR A 93 -24.94 4.47 16.25
C TYR A 93 -23.48 4.58 15.80
N VAL A 94 -22.64 5.28 16.57
CA VAL A 94 -21.21 5.42 16.28
C VAL A 94 -20.51 4.07 16.25
N TYR A 95 -20.75 3.23 17.27
CA TYR A 95 -20.18 1.88 17.31
C TYR A 95 -20.61 1.01 16.11
N LEU A 96 -21.87 1.13 15.69
CA LEU A 96 -22.37 0.39 14.54
C LEU A 96 -21.75 0.87 13.22
N VAL A 97 -21.61 2.20 13.04
CA VAL A 97 -20.95 2.79 11.87
C VAL A 97 -19.48 2.37 11.80
N ASP A 98 -18.75 2.43 12.92
CA ASP A 98 -17.35 2.00 12.97
C ASP A 98 -17.19 0.53 12.57
N MET A 99 -18.05 -0.35 13.08
CA MET A 99 -18.06 -1.77 12.74
C MET A 99 -18.32 -2.00 11.24
N LEU A 100 -19.29 -1.30 10.66
CA LEU A 100 -19.59 -1.38 9.23
C LEU A 100 -18.45 -0.87 8.35
N VAL A 101 -17.78 0.21 8.77
CA VAL A 101 -16.59 0.75 8.09
C VAL A 101 -15.44 -0.28 8.13
N MET A 102 -15.25 -0.98 9.25
CA MET A 102 -14.25 -2.06 9.35
C MET A 102 -14.57 -3.24 8.42
N HIS A 103 -15.85 -3.64 8.31
CA HIS A 103 -16.28 -4.66 7.35
C HIS A 103 -16.08 -4.22 5.89
N LEU A 104 -16.41 -2.97 5.57
CA LEU A 104 -16.17 -2.36 4.27
C LEU A 104 -14.68 -2.37 3.92
N ALA A 105 -13.82 -1.93 4.83
CA ALA A 105 -12.38 -1.88 4.64
C ALA A 105 -11.80 -3.27 4.34
N SER A 106 -12.25 -4.29 5.08
CA SER A 106 -11.84 -5.69 4.89
C SER A 106 -12.23 -6.22 3.50
N ILE A 107 -13.48 -6.03 3.09
CA ILE A 107 -13.98 -6.53 1.79
C ILE A 107 -13.33 -5.77 0.62
N ALA A 108 -13.21 -4.44 0.76
CA ALA A 108 -12.62 -3.59 -0.28
C ALA A 108 -11.09 -3.77 -0.41
N ARG A 109 -10.45 -4.46 0.56
CA ARG A 109 -8.99 -4.52 0.74
C ARG A 109 -8.36 -3.13 0.85
N VAL A 110 -9.07 -2.20 1.48
CA VAL A 110 -8.57 -0.85 1.76
C VAL A 110 -8.06 -0.84 3.20
N PRO A 111 -6.86 -0.30 3.47
CA PRO A 111 -6.32 -0.28 4.81
C PRO A 111 -7.24 0.48 5.79
N PRO A 112 -7.55 -0.07 6.98
CA PRO A 112 -8.48 0.56 7.93
C PRO A 112 -8.04 1.95 8.40
N HIS A 113 -6.73 2.21 8.41
CA HIS A 113 -6.15 3.48 8.83
C HIS A 113 -6.39 4.63 7.85
N TYR A 114 -6.95 4.38 6.67
CA TYR A 114 -7.40 5.43 5.74
C TYR A 114 -8.77 6.01 6.14
N PHE A 115 -9.60 5.24 6.85
CA PHE A 115 -10.94 5.66 7.25
C PHE A 115 -10.95 6.23 8.67
N LEU A 116 -10.30 5.52 9.59
CA LEU A 116 -10.23 5.89 10.99
C LEU A 116 -8.77 6.22 11.30
N ALA A 117 -8.48 7.48 11.64
CA ALA A 117 -7.23 7.81 12.30
C ALA A 117 -7.25 7.11 13.66
N GLN A 118 -6.64 5.93 13.75
CA GLN A 118 -6.42 5.25 15.04
C GLN A 118 -5.50 6.15 15.88
N SER A 119 -6.11 7.06 16.64
CA SER A 119 -5.45 7.94 17.58
C SER A 119 -5.01 7.13 18.80
N GLY A 120 -3.94 6.35 18.68
CA GLY A 120 -3.44 5.61 19.85
C GLY A 120 -2.27 4.67 19.63
N SER A 121 -1.98 4.21 18.41
CA SER A 121 -0.82 3.34 18.19
C SER A 121 0.20 4.00 17.28
N SER A 122 1.37 4.29 17.84
CA SER A 122 2.59 4.61 17.09
C SER A 122 2.97 3.39 16.24
N ASN A 123 2.34 3.28 15.08
CA ASN A 123 2.58 2.22 14.12
C ASN A 123 3.96 2.45 13.49
N SER A 124 4.84 1.43 13.52
CA SER A 124 6.13 1.45 12.82
C SER A 124 5.91 1.43 11.29
N GLY A 125 6.91 1.88 10.50
CA GLY A 125 6.82 1.87 9.04
C GLY A 125 6.46 0.50 8.44
N GLU A 126 6.97 -0.60 9.03
CA GLU A 126 6.67 -1.97 8.61
C GLU A 126 5.22 -2.39 8.92
N SER A 127 4.65 -1.87 10.01
CA SER A 127 3.26 -2.13 10.35
C SER A 127 2.28 -1.47 9.37
N TYR A 128 2.67 -0.32 8.78
CA TYR A 128 1.90 0.29 7.69
C TYR A 128 1.99 -0.55 6.42
N GLN A 129 3.19 -1.00 6.03
CA GLN A 129 3.38 -1.88 4.86
C GLN A 129 2.54 -3.17 4.96
N THR A 130 2.52 -3.78 6.15
CA THR A 130 1.73 -5.00 6.39
C THR A 130 0.23 -4.75 6.26
N LYS A 131 -0.26 -3.60 6.77
CA LYS A 131 -1.67 -3.20 6.63
C LYS A 131 -2.03 -2.85 5.18
N GLU A 132 -1.06 -2.42 4.38
CA GLU A 132 -1.22 -2.07 2.97
C GLU A 132 -1.04 -3.26 2.00
N SER A 133 -0.51 -4.40 2.46
CA SER A 133 -0.24 -5.56 1.59
C SER A 133 -1.47 -6.03 0.82
N GLY A 134 -2.65 -6.02 1.45
CA GLY A 134 -3.91 -6.40 0.79
C GLY A 134 -4.28 -5.49 -0.39
N LEU A 135 -3.98 -4.19 -0.28
CA LEU A 135 -4.15 -3.21 -1.35
C LEU A 135 -3.08 -3.39 -2.43
N GLY A 136 -1.83 -3.66 -2.03
CA GLY A 136 -0.73 -3.97 -2.94
C GLY A 136 -1.05 -5.14 -3.88
N PHE A 137 -1.53 -6.27 -3.33
CA PHE A 137 -1.97 -7.42 -4.15
C PHE A 137 -3.10 -7.06 -5.12
N LYS A 138 -4.05 -6.23 -4.70
CA LYS A 138 -5.15 -5.75 -5.55
C LYS A 138 -4.64 -4.85 -6.69
N ILE A 139 -3.66 -4.00 -6.42
CA ILE A 139 -3.00 -3.17 -7.43
C ILE A 139 -2.22 -4.05 -8.42
N ALA A 140 -1.48 -5.06 -7.92
CA ALA A 140 -0.74 -5.99 -8.77
C ALA A 140 -1.65 -6.75 -9.73
N GLU A 141 -2.79 -7.27 -9.26
CA GLU A 141 -3.81 -7.93 -10.11
C GLU A 141 -4.33 -6.96 -11.20
N ARG A 142 -4.55 -5.69 -10.86
CA ARG A 142 -5.03 -4.67 -11.82
C ARG A 142 -3.98 -4.26 -12.83
N LYS A 143 -2.72 -4.11 -12.42
CA LYS A 143 -1.60 -3.76 -13.31
C LYS A 143 -1.47 -4.75 -14.47
N LEU A 144 -1.63 -6.05 -14.18
CA LEU A 144 -1.60 -7.12 -15.18
C LEU A 144 -2.65 -6.89 -16.28
N HIS A 145 -3.89 -6.59 -15.90
CA HIS A 145 -4.99 -6.44 -16.87
C HIS A 145 -5.02 -5.06 -17.53
N MET A 146 -4.63 -4.00 -16.82
CA MET A 146 -4.60 -2.64 -17.35
C MET A 146 -3.40 -2.38 -18.25
N GLY A 147 -2.31 -3.14 -18.11
CA GLY A 147 -1.11 -3.03 -18.96
C GLY A 147 -1.42 -3.25 -20.45
N GLU A 148 -2.07 -4.38 -20.78
CA GLU A 148 -2.48 -4.66 -22.16
C GLU A 148 -3.41 -3.56 -22.73
N GLY A 149 -4.22 -2.93 -21.87
CA GLY A 149 -5.08 -1.82 -22.23
C GLY A 149 -4.27 -0.61 -22.73
N TRP A 150 -3.23 -0.23 -21.99
CA TRP A 150 -2.34 0.87 -22.37
C TRP A 150 -1.54 0.57 -23.64
N GLU A 151 -1.02 -0.64 -23.79
CA GLU A 151 -0.35 -1.08 -25.02
C GLU A 151 -1.27 -1.00 -26.23
N SER A 152 -2.55 -1.38 -26.06
CA SER A 152 -3.56 -1.28 -27.12
C SER A 152 -3.85 0.18 -27.50
N VAL A 153 -3.94 1.08 -26.52
CA VAL A 153 -4.13 2.53 -26.76
C VAL A 153 -2.92 3.12 -27.51
N ILE A 154 -1.70 2.77 -27.11
CA ILE A 154 -0.47 3.27 -27.74
C ILE A 154 -0.35 2.76 -29.18
N ARG A 155 -0.62 1.47 -29.43
CA ARG A 155 -0.67 0.91 -30.79
C ARG A 155 -1.72 1.62 -31.65
N MET A 156 -2.89 1.89 -31.09
CA MET A 156 -3.93 2.65 -31.78
C MET A 156 -3.43 4.06 -32.14
N ALA A 157 -2.72 4.73 -31.24
CA ALA A 157 -2.12 6.04 -31.53
C ALA A 157 -1.07 5.97 -32.65
N PHE A 158 -0.21 4.94 -32.67
CA PHE A 158 0.74 4.72 -33.77
C PHE A 158 0.04 4.40 -35.11
N LYS A 159 -1.07 3.67 -35.07
CA LYS A 159 -1.89 3.40 -36.26
C LYS A 159 -2.47 4.67 -36.86
N VAL A 160 -2.95 5.58 -36.02
CA VAL A 160 -3.44 6.91 -36.46
C VAL A 160 -2.31 7.73 -37.09
N LYS A 161 -1.09 7.64 -36.53
CA LYS A 161 0.12 8.27 -37.07
C LYS A 161 0.70 7.60 -38.32
N LYS A 162 0.16 6.44 -38.76
CA LYS A 162 0.68 5.61 -39.85
C LYS A 162 2.15 5.19 -39.64
N ASP A 163 2.53 4.93 -38.40
CA ASP A 163 3.85 4.42 -38.04
C ASP A 163 3.84 2.89 -38.07
N ALA A 164 4.96 2.26 -38.46
CA ALA A 164 5.13 0.80 -38.48
C ALA A 164 5.01 0.17 -37.08
N ARG A 165 5.28 0.96 -36.03
CA ARG A 165 5.12 0.56 -34.62
C ARG A 165 3.67 0.23 -34.22
N ALA A 166 2.70 0.47 -35.10
CA ALA A 166 1.30 0.10 -34.87
C ALA A 166 1.08 -1.42 -34.76
N GLU A 167 1.92 -2.22 -35.42
CA GLU A 167 1.85 -3.69 -35.41
C GLU A 167 2.79 -4.34 -34.39
N GLU A 168 3.53 -3.53 -33.61
CA GLU A 168 4.48 -4.03 -32.63
C GLU A 168 3.75 -4.64 -31.43
N MET A 169 3.91 -5.95 -31.25
CA MET A 169 3.26 -6.72 -30.17
C MET A 169 4.18 -6.96 -28.98
N SER A 170 5.48 -6.64 -29.09
CA SER A 170 6.48 -6.86 -28.03
C SER A 170 6.54 -5.72 -27.01
N ALA A 171 5.76 -4.65 -27.19
CA ALA A 171 5.72 -3.53 -26.26
C ALA A 171 5.11 -3.97 -24.92
N GLU A 172 5.79 -3.65 -23.82
CA GLU A 172 5.34 -3.95 -22.46
C GLU A 172 5.17 -2.65 -21.65
N THR A 173 4.12 -2.60 -20.84
CA THR A 173 3.88 -1.49 -19.91
C THR A 173 4.68 -1.68 -18.62
N ILE A 174 5.71 -0.85 -18.43
CA ILE A 174 6.46 -0.79 -17.18
C ILE A 174 5.75 0.14 -16.19
N TRP A 175 5.28 -0.43 -15.07
CA TRP A 175 4.62 0.32 -14.01
C TRP A 175 5.60 0.79 -12.94
N GLY A 176 5.43 2.01 -12.46
CA GLY A 176 6.13 2.46 -11.26
C GLY A 176 5.84 1.58 -10.04
N ASN A 177 6.82 1.48 -9.14
CA ASN A 177 6.61 0.81 -7.87
C ASN A 177 5.53 1.56 -7.06
N HIS A 178 4.64 0.79 -6.45
CA HIS A 178 3.45 1.24 -5.73
C HIS A 178 3.57 1.00 -4.22
N GLU A 179 4.58 0.25 -3.78
CA GLU A 179 4.80 -0.04 -2.37
C GLU A 179 5.48 1.15 -1.68
N TYR A 180 4.97 1.51 -0.50
CA TYR A 180 5.62 2.47 0.37
C TYR A 180 6.81 1.79 1.05
N ALA A 181 8.00 1.97 0.51
CA ALA A 181 9.26 1.57 1.14
C ALA A 181 10.16 2.78 1.29
N SER A 182 10.86 2.87 2.44
CA SER A 182 11.90 3.88 2.58
C SER A 182 12.97 3.68 1.50
N GLU A 183 13.57 4.77 1.05
CA GLU A 183 14.61 4.71 0.01
C GLU A 183 15.79 3.83 0.46
N GLY A 184 16.14 3.87 1.75
CA GLY A 184 17.16 2.99 2.34
C GLY A 184 16.82 1.51 2.25
N GLN A 185 15.59 1.11 2.60
CA GLN A 185 15.14 -0.29 2.46
C GLN A 185 15.12 -0.73 0.99
N ARG A 186 14.74 0.16 0.07
CA ARG A 186 14.75 -0.13 -1.38
C ARG A 186 16.16 -0.38 -1.89
N ILE A 187 17.10 0.51 -1.58
CA ILE A 187 18.49 0.39 -2.03
C ILE A 187 19.13 -0.88 -1.44
N ASP A 188 18.91 -1.16 -0.15
CA ASP A 188 19.40 -2.38 0.49
C ASP A 188 18.83 -3.65 -0.18
N ALA A 189 17.55 -3.65 -0.53
CA ALA A 189 16.94 -4.75 -1.28
C ALA A 189 17.58 -4.93 -2.67
N LEU A 190 17.86 -3.84 -3.40
CA LEU A 190 18.53 -3.90 -4.71
C LEU A 190 19.98 -4.40 -4.58
N VAL A 191 20.72 -3.95 -3.57
CA VAL A 191 22.09 -4.43 -3.30
C VAL A 191 22.08 -5.93 -3.02
N LYS A 192 21.12 -6.40 -2.22
CA LYS A 192 20.93 -7.83 -1.93
C LYS A 192 20.55 -8.63 -3.19
N LEU A 193 19.74 -8.07 -4.09
CA LEU A 193 19.40 -8.71 -5.37
C LEU A 193 20.63 -8.85 -6.27
N ASN A 194 21.48 -7.83 -6.35
CA ASN A 194 22.74 -7.90 -7.09
C ASN A 194 23.70 -8.93 -6.49
N GLN A 195 23.85 -8.95 -5.16
CA GLN A 195 24.75 -9.88 -4.48
C GLN A 195 24.25 -11.33 -4.50
N GLY A 196 22.93 -11.55 -4.43
CA GLY A 196 22.32 -12.87 -4.37
C GLY A 196 22.09 -13.52 -5.73
N LEU A 197 21.44 -12.81 -6.65
CA LEU A 197 21.06 -13.33 -7.98
C LEU A 197 22.01 -12.88 -9.11
N GLY A 198 22.93 -11.95 -8.85
CA GLY A 198 23.80 -11.42 -9.90
C GLY A 198 23.04 -10.66 -10.99
N VAL A 199 21.92 -10.03 -10.64
CA VAL A 199 21.07 -9.31 -11.58
C VAL A 199 21.88 -8.19 -12.25
N PRO A 200 21.80 -8.01 -13.58
CA PRO A 200 22.54 -6.96 -14.29
C PRO A 200 22.24 -5.56 -13.72
N GLN A 201 23.25 -4.69 -13.67
CA GLN A 201 23.10 -3.33 -13.15
C GLN A 201 22.02 -2.52 -13.88
N ARG A 202 21.85 -2.76 -15.18
CA ARG A 202 20.80 -2.12 -15.99
C ARG A 202 19.41 -2.44 -15.45
N GLN A 203 19.14 -3.71 -15.16
CA GLN A 203 17.88 -4.14 -14.58
C GLN A 203 17.67 -3.55 -13.18
N LEU A 204 18.73 -3.45 -12.36
CA LEU A 204 18.63 -2.78 -11.05
C LEU A 204 18.21 -1.32 -11.15
N TRP A 205 18.65 -0.60 -12.18
CA TRP A 205 18.24 0.78 -12.38
C TRP A 205 16.78 0.90 -12.85
N GLU A 206 16.33 -0.05 -13.67
CA GLU A 206 14.91 -0.17 -14.03
C GLU A 206 14.06 -0.45 -12.79
N ASP A 207 14.47 -1.40 -11.94
CA ASP A 207 13.78 -1.78 -10.71
C ASP A 207 13.80 -0.65 -9.65
N ALA A 208 14.84 0.18 -9.64
CA ALA A 208 14.91 1.38 -8.82
C ALA A 208 13.90 2.46 -9.25
N GLY A 209 13.36 2.36 -10.47
CA GLY A 209 12.38 3.28 -11.04
C GLY A 209 12.99 4.43 -11.84
N TYR A 210 14.23 4.30 -12.30
CA TYR A 210 14.84 5.31 -13.18
C TYR A 210 14.22 5.26 -14.58
N SER A 211 14.08 6.43 -15.20
CA SER A 211 13.60 6.52 -16.59
C SER A 211 14.62 5.94 -17.59
N PRO A 212 14.18 5.45 -18.75
CA PRO A 212 15.09 4.95 -19.79
C PRO A 212 16.17 5.96 -20.21
N GLN A 213 15.86 7.26 -20.18
CA GLN A 213 16.80 8.33 -20.50
C GLN A 213 17.87 8.51 -19.40
N GLN A 214 17.50 8.32 -18.13
CA GLN A 214 18.46 8.36 -17.02
C GLN A 214 19.39 7.14 -17.04
N ILE A 215 18.84 5.97 -17.39
CA ILE A 215 19.63 4.73 -17.54
C ILE A 215 20.69 4.89 -18.64
N ALA A 216 20.31 5.40 -19.82
CA ALA A 216 21.27 5.67 -20.89
C ALA A 216 22.39 6.63 -20.45
N ARG A 217 22.05 7.68 -19.68
CA ARG A 217 23.04 8.60 -19.10
C ARG A 217 23.97 7.90 -18.09
N PHE A 218 23.46 6.97 -17.29
CA PHE A 218 24.28 6.19 -16.35
C PHE A 218 25.25 5.27 -17.08
N GLU A 219 24.82 4.63 -18.16
CA GLU A 219 25.70 3.82 -19.02
C GLU A 219 26.84 4.67 -19.61
N GLU A 220 26.52 5.83 -20.18
CA GLU A 220 27.52 6.78 -20.72
C GLU A 220 28.54 7.23 -19.65
N MET A 221 28.06 7.53 -18.43
CA MET A 221 28.94 7.91 -17.33
C MET A 221 29.85 6.75 -16.87
N GLN A 222 29.33 5.52 -16.83
CA GLN A 222 30.13 4.35 -16.49
C GLN A 222 31.20 4.05 -17.55
N GLU A 223 30.86 4.16 -18.84
CA GLU A 223 31.84 3.99 -19.92
C GLU A 223 32.95 5.03 -19.82
N ALA A 224 32.59 6.30 -19.59
CA ALA A 224 33.56 7.39 -19.41
C ALA A 224 34.47 7.14 -18.19
N GLU A 225 33.93 6.68 -17.07
CA GLU A 225 34.72 6.30 -15.89
C GLU A 225 35.62 5.09 -16.14
N PHE A 226 35.12 4.08 -16.86
CA PHE A 226 35.89 2.89 -17.20
C PHE A 226 37.07 3.23 -18.10
N GLN A 227 36.87 4.08 -19.11
CA GLN A 227 37.97 4.57 -19.96
C GLN A 227 39.00 5.36 -19.14
N ARG A 228 38.55 6.27 -18.26
CA ARG A 228 39.46 6.99 -17.36
C ARG A 228 40.26 6.04 -16.45
N LYS A 229 39.63 4.98 -15.91
CA LYS A 229 40.32 3.99 -15.08
C LYS A 229 41.33 3.16 -15.89
N LEU A 230 41.00 2.78 -17.12
CA LEU A 230 41.94 2.10 -18.01
C LEU A 230 43.13 2.98 -18.38
N GLU A 231 42.90 4.26 -18.66
CA GLU A 231 43.96 5.24 -18.90
C GLU A 231 44.85 5.43 -17.67
N GLN A 232 44.25 5.55 -16.48
CA GLN A 232 44.98 5.63 -15.21
C GLN A 232 45.79 4.36 -14.93
N GLN A 233 45.23 3.17 -15.20
CA GLN A 233 45.93 1.90 -15.01
C GLN A 233 47.08 1.74 -15.99
N LYS A 234 46.89 2.13 -17.25
CA LYS A 234 47.97 2.18 -18.26
C LYS A 234 49.07 3.16 -17.85
N ALA A 235 48.71 4.35 -17.35
CA ALA A 235 49.67 5.33 -16.86
C ALA A 235 50.43 4.85 -15.61
N MET A 236 49.76 4.17 -14.67
CA MET A 236 50.40 3.58 -13.49
C MET A 236 51.35 2.45 -13.85
N VAL A 237 50.99 1.56 -14.78
CA VAL A 237 51.86 0.49 -15.25
C VAL A 237 53.05 1.05 -16.04
N ALA A 238 52.86 2.11 -16.82
CA ALA A 238 53.94 2.80 -17.52
C ALA A 238 54.90 3.57 -16.57
N ALA A 239 54.41 4.02 -15.42
CA ALA A 239 55.19 4.68 -14.37
C ALA A 239 55.88 3.70 -13.40
N MET A 240 55.67 2.40 -13.55
CA MET A 240 56.31 1.36 -12.73
C MET A 240 57.77 1.19 -13.22
N PRO A 241 58.80 1.42 -12.37
CA PRO A 241 60.19 1.36 -12.82
C PRO A 241 60.55 -0.07 -13.24
N GLN A 242 61.05 -0.23 -14.46
CA GLN A 242 61.59 -1.51 -14.95
C GLN A 242 62.71 -1.98 -14.03
N PRO A 243 62.81 -3.29 -13.69
CA PRO A 243 63.94 -3.79 -12.93
C PRO A 243 65.21 -3.54 -13.73
N VAL A 244 66.09 -2.71 -13.18
CA VAL A 244 67.36 -2.33 -13.76
C VAL A 244 68.19 -3.60 -13.99
N GLY A 245 68.41 -3.96 -15.25
CA GLY A 245 69.21 -5.11 -15.64
C GLY A 245 70.67 -4.94 -15.20
N LEU A 246 71.21 -5.91 -14.46
CA LEU A 246 72.63 -6.00 -14.16
C LEU A 246 73.45 -6.34 -15.43
N PRO A 247 74.59 -5.68 -15.67
CA PRO A 247 75.43 -5.99 -16.83
C PRO A 247 76.37 -7.17 -16.58
N GLY A 248 76.26 -8.20 -17.44
CA GLY A 248 77.37 -9.00 -17.97
C GLY A 248 78.12 -10.00 -17.07
N GLY A 249 77.81 -11.29 -17.20
CA GLY A 249 78.65 -12.41 -16.76
C GLY A 249 78.37 -13.69 -17.57
N LYS A 250 79.42 -14.30 -18.14
CA LYS A 250 79.39 -15.43 -19.09
C LYS A 250 78.82 -16.75 -18.52
N PRO A 251 78.38 -17.69 -19.38
CA PRO A 251 77.79 -18.96 -18.97
C PRO A 251 78.86 -20.02 -18.64
N GLY A 252 78.75 -20.68 -17.49
CA GLY A 252 79.60 -21.79 -17.10
C GLY A 252 79.18 -22.44 -15.79
N ASP A 253 78.89 -23.74 -15.89
CA ASP A 253 78.90 -24.78 -14.86
C ASP A 253 77.76 -24.93 -13.84
N ALA A 254 77.15 -26.11 -13.93
CA ALA A 254 76.19 -26.67 -13.00
C ALA A 254 76.88 -27.21 -11.74
N ALA A 255 76.31 -26.94 -10.55
CA ALA A 255 76.48 -27.79 -9.37
C ALA A 255 75.28 -27.61 -8.41
N LYS A 256 74.71 -28.74 -7.99
CA LYS A 256 73.53 -28.92 -7.10
C LYS A 256 73.87 -28.62 -5.60
N PRO A 257 73.05 -29.07 -4.63
CA PRO A 257 71.89 -28.41 -4.02
C PRO A 257 72.13 -28.14 -2.51
N GLN A 258 71.26 -27.38 -1.84
CA GLN A 258 71.22 -27.38 -0.36
C GLN A 258 69.85 -27.79 0.18
N ARG A 259 69.91 -28.81 1.02
CA ARG A 259 68.83 -29.62 1.58
C ARG A 259 68.77 -29.36 3.08
N GLY A 260 67.55 -29.20 3.59
CA GLY A 260 67.21 -29.27 5.02
C GLY A 260 67.31 -27.92 5.75
N ASN A 261 66.50 -27.63 6.76
CA ASN A 261 65.75 -28.54 7.61
C ASN A 261 64.66 -27.82 8.42
N SER A 262 63.57 -28.55 8.64
CA SER A 262 62.65 -28.61 9.79
C SER A 262 62.29 -27.36 10.61
N GLY A 263 60.98 -27.21 10.82
CA GLY A 263 60.45 -26.74 12.10
C GLY A 263 58.96 -26.41 12.04
N ASN A 264 58.12 -27.41 12.41
CA ASN A 264 56.85 -27.35 13.17
C ASN A 264 56.00 -26.05 13.16
N ASP A 265 54.67 -26.06 13.15
CA ASP A 265 53.71 -27.06 13.60
C ASP A 265 52.31 -26.63 13.14
N ASN A 266 51.55 -27.62 12.64
CA ASN A 266 50.13 -27.84 12.92
C ASN A 266 49.20 -26.65 13.23
N LYS A 267 48.21 -26.43 12.35
CA LYS A 267 46.81 -26.51 12.77
C LYS A 267 45.93 -27.15 11.68
N LYS A 268 45.40 -28.30 12.06
CA LYS A 268 44.47 -29.18 11.35
C LYS A 268 43.18 -28.43 10.98
N ILE A 269 42.66 -28.69 9.79
CA ILE A 269 41.23 -28.54 9.48
C ILE A 269 40.68 -29.96 9.40
N ALA A 270 39.72 -30.23 10.27
CA ALA A 270 38.98 -31.48 10.36
C ALA A 270 37.96 -31.57 9.21
N ALA A 271 37.64 -32.82 8.88
CA ALA A 271 36.44 -33.21 8.12
C ALA A 271 35.15 -32.86 8.89
#